data_AF-A0A813L3A0-F1
#
_entry.id   AF-A0A813L3A0-F1
#
_cell.length_a   1.000
_cell.length_b   1.000
_cell.length_c   1.000
_cell.angle_alpha   90.00
_cell.angle_beta   90.00
_cell.angle_gamma   90.00
#
_symmetry.space_group_name_H-M   'P 1'
#
loop_
_entity.id
_entity.type
_entity.pdbx_description
1 polymer ?
#
loop_
_entity_poly.entity_id
_entity_poly.type
_entity_poly.pdbx_seq_one_letter_code
_entity_poly.pdbx_strand_id
1 'polypeptide(L)'
;LQISGSRQLSNVEFLLADASTASFEEDARPDIVVALHACGALSDVALSLAAKNGSAFCICTCCFRANRNLQVGGGSAAAWLGVPATTLDALAFASELQDDANTSRSAMHTLSALRAEAVLRHWLLSAAQVERRKSLEVVDVQVECFSEAFSGCNFCITGTL
;
A
#
# COMPACT_ATOMS: atom_id res chain seq x y z
N LEU A 1 13.77 -16.01 11.83
CA LEU A 1 13.78 -14.78 12.66
C LEU A 1 13.67 -15.19 14.13
N GLN A 2 14.76 -15.11 14.89
CA GLN A 2 14.73 -15.38 16.34
C GLN A 2 14.60 -14.02 17.04
N ILE A 3 13.38 -13.64 17.41
CA ILE A 3 13.14 -12.42 18.20
C ILE A 3 13.55 -12.74 19.64
N SER A 4 14.80 -12.45 19.99
CA SER A 4 15.33 -12.66 21.34
C SER A 4 15.16 -11.38 22.16
N GLY A 5 14.02 -11.28 22.84
CA GLY A 5 13.71 -10.21 23.78
C GLY A 5 12.43 -10.55 24.53
N SER A 6 12.58 -10.97 25.79
CA SER A 6 11.46 -11.36 26.65
C SER A 6 10.65 -10.14 27.10
N ARG A 7 9.88 -9.55 26.18
CA ARG A 7 8.72 -8.73 26.54
C ARG A 7 7.50 -9.60 26.30
N GLN A 8 6.83 -10.00 27.38
CA GLN A 8 5.55 -10.71 27.31
C GLN A 8 4.47 -9.75 26.80
N LEU A 9 4.42 -9.55 25.48
CA LEU A 9 3.35 -8.82 24.82
C LEU A 9 2.22 -9.82 24.56
N SER A 10 1.16 -9.75 25.34
CA SER A 10 0.00 -10.66 25.21
C SER A 10 -0.98 -10.23 24.10
N ASN A 11 -0.77 -9.05 23.52
CA ASN A 11 -1.63 -8.42 22.51
C ASN A 11 -0.91 -8.23 21.15
N VAL A 12 0.16 -8.98 20.91
CA VAL A 12 0.93 -8.93 19.66
C VAL A 12 1.09 -10.35 19.13
N GLU A 13 0.59 -10.56 17.93
CA GLU A 13 0.77 -11.80 17.19
C GLU A 13 1.76 -11.57 16.04
N PHE A 14 2.67 -12.52 15.84
CA PHE A 14 3.61 -12.50 14.73
C PHE A 14 3.23 -13.59 13.73
N LEU A 15 2.94 -13.18 12.50
CA LEU A 15 2.64 -14.10 11.40
C LEU A 15 3.79 -14.09 10.39
N LEU A 16 4.22 -15.28 9.97
CA LEU A 16 5.06 -15.46 8.79
C LEU A 16 4.18 -15.93 7.64
N ALA A 17 4.04 -15.09 6.61
CA ALA A 17 3.22 -15.39 5.44
C ALA A 17 3.88 -14.83 4.17
N ASP A 18 3.47 -15.36 3.01
CA ASP A 18 3.68 -14.69 1.73
C ASP A 18 2.73 -13.50 1.65
N ALA A 19 3.30 -12.31 1.47
CA ALA A 19 2.53 -11.07 1.35
C ALA A 19 1.52 -11.13 0.19
N SER A 20 1.85 -11.85 -0.88
CA SER A 20 1.01 -12.00 -2.08
C SER A 20 -0.33 -12.69 -1.80
N THR A 21 -0.37 -13.52 -0.76
CA THR A 21 -1.52 -14.35 -0.40
C THR A 21 -2.02 -14.10 1.02
N ALA A 22 -1.46 -13.11 1.72
CA ALA A 22 -1.87 -12.78 3.08
C ALA A 22 -3.36 -12.38 3.09
N SER A 23 -4.08 -12.83 4.11
CA SER A 23 -5.48 -12.49 4.33
C SER A 23 -5.81 -12.58 5.82
N PHE A 24 -6.84 -11.85 6.22
CA PHE A 24 -7.41 -11.92 7.56
C PHE A 24 -8.72 -12.70 7.51
N GLU A 25 -8.97 -13.49 8.55
CA GLU A 25 -10.29 -14.09 8.79
C GLU A 25 -11.34 -13.00 9.05
N GLU A 26 -12.62 -13.28 8.83
CA GLU A 26 -13.67 -12.25 8.96
C GLU A 26 -13.75 -11.62 10.35
N ASP A 27 -13.52 -12.42 11.40
CA ASP A 27 -13.54 -11.96 12.79
C ASP A 27 -12.21 -11.31 13.23
N ALA A 28 -11.20 -11.28 12.35
CA ALA A 28 -9.86 -10.76 12.61
C ALA A 28 -9.47 -9.62 11.66
N ARG A 29 -10.46 -8.97 11.02
CA ARG A 29 -10.22 -7.84 10.12
C ARG A 29 -9.60 -6.67 10.91
N PRO A 30 -8.48 -6.10 10.44
CA PRO A 30 -7.86 -4.99 11.13
C PRO A 30 -8.67 -3.70 10.95
N ASP A 31 -8.75 -2.88 11.99
CA ASP A 31 -9.28 -1.51 11.86
C ASP A 31 -8.31 -0.61 11.09
N ILE A 32 -7.01 -0.87 11.23
CA ILE A 32 -5.93 -0.11 10.58
C ILE A 32 -4.86 -1.03 9.99
N VAL A 33 -4.43 -0.72 8.77
CA VAL A 33 -3.26 -1.33 8.13
C VAL A 33 -2.11 -0.32 8.11
N VAL A 34 -1.00 -0.67 8.76
CA VAL A 34 0.22 0.14 8.77
C VAL A 34 1.34 -0.62 8.09
N ALA A 35 1.99 0.01 7.11
CA ALA A 35 3.17 -0.55 6.48
C ALA A 35 4.26 0.52 6.32
N LEU A 36 5.38 0.31 6.99
CA LEU A 36 6.52 1.21 6.97
C LEU A 36 7.59 0.67 6.03
N HIS A 37 8.20 1.53 5.22
CA HIS A 37 9.16 1.13 4.18
C HIS A 37 8.61 0.02 3.26
N ALA A 38 7.36 0.14 2.85
CA ALA A 38 6.67 -0.84 2.02
C ALA A 38 7.16 -0.75 0.55
N CYS A 39 8.38 -1.19 0.26
CA CYS A 39 9.01 -0.92 -1.03
C CYS A 39 8.32 -1.61 -2.22
N GLY A 40 8.15 -0.86 -3.31
CA GLY A 40 7.62 -1.31 -4.60
C GLY A 40 6.27 -1.98 -4.45
N ALA A 41 6.13 -3.22 -4.93
CA ALA A 41 4.86 -3.93 -4.91
C ALA A 41 4.33 -4.24 -3.49
N LEU A 42 5.17 -4.15 -2.45
CA LEU A 42 4.73 -4.37 -1.08
C LEU A 42 3.77 -3.26 -0.60
N SER A 43 3.94 -2.01 -1.08
CA SER A 43 2.95 -0.94 -0.87
C SER A 43 1.60 -1.33 -1.47
N ASP A 44 1.63 -1.88 -2.69
CA ASP A 44 0.41 -2.23 -3.44
C ASP A 44 -0.34 -3.37 -2.73
N VAL A 45 0.40 -4.36 -2.20
CA VAL A 45 -0.17 -5.42 -1.36
C VAL A 45 -0.82 -4.86 -0.10
N ALA A 46 -0.13 -3.99 0.64
CA ALA A 46 -0.67 -3.42 1.89
C ALA A 46 -1.94 -2.58 1.65
N LEU A 47 -1.94 -1.78 0.58
CA LEU A 47 -3.10 -1.01 0.14
C LEU A 47 -4.26 -1.90 -0.31
N SER A 48 -3.95 -2.99 -1.02
CA SER A 48 -4.96 -3.99 -1.42
C SER A 48 -5.60 -4.69 -0.21
N LEU A 49 -4.79 -5.00 0.81
CA LEU A 49 -5.29 -5.52 2.08
C LEU A 49 -6.21 -4.52 2.78
N ALA A 50 -5.82 -3.25 2.87
CA ALA A 50 -6.66 -2.22 3.47
C ALA A 50 -8.00 -2.07 2.73
N ALA A 51 -7.95 -1.97 1.40
CA ALA A 51 -9.15 -1.85 0.55
C ALA A 51 -10.10 -3.05 0.67
N LYS A 52 -9.54 -4.28 0.68
CA LYS A 52 -10.33 -5.51 0.82
C LYS A 52 -11.02 -5.62 2.18
N ASN A 53 -10.38 -5.15 3.24
CA ASN A 53 -10.90 -5.27 4.60
C ASN A 53 -11.77 -4.07 5.03
N GLY A 54 -11.78 -2.98 4.26
CA GLY A 54 -12.44 -1.75 4.67
C GLY A 54 -11.73 -1.07 5.84
N SER A 55 -10.39 -1.19 5.91
CA SER A 55 -9.58 -0.67 7.01
C SER A 55 -9.03 0.73 6.70
N ALA A 56 -8.91 1.57 7.72
CA ALA A 56 -8.06 2.75 7.65
C ALA A 56 -6.60 2.32 7.36
N PHE A 57 -5.77 3.22 6.84
CA PHE A 57 -4.38 2.86 6.54
C PHE A 57 -3.38 4.01 6.61
N CYS A 58 -2.12 3.63 6.81
CA CYS A 58 -0.94 4.50 6.76
C CYS A 58 0.23 3.74 6.14
N ILE A 59 0.52 4.01 4.87
CA ILE A 59 1.49 3.27 4.05
C ILE A 59 2.63 4.19 3.63
N CYS A 60 3.81 3.95 4.17
CA CYS A 60 5.02 4.72 3.87
C CYS A 60 5.85 4.01 2.80
N THR A 61 6.00 4.67 1.65
CA THR A 61 6.73 4.18 0.47
C THR A 61 8.09 4.88 0.40
N CYS A 62 9.15 4.17 -0.01
CA CYS A 62 10.52 4.72 -0.07
C CYS A 62 11.38 4.18 -1.22
N CYS A 63 11.06 3.00 -1.75
CA CYS A 63 11.60 2.50 -3.02
C CYS A 63 10.43 2.03 -3.88
N PHE A 64 10.59 2.07 -5.20
CA PHE A 64 9.47 1.93 -6.14
C PHE A 64 9.67 0.76 -7.10
N ARG A 65 10.90 0.22 -7.22
CA ARG A 65 11.23 -0.93 -8.06
C ARG A 65 11.40 -2.25 -7.32
N ALA A 66 11.30 -2.27 -5.98
CA ALA A 66 11.48 -3.49 -5.20
C ALA A 66 10.28 -4.46 -5.33
N ASN A 67 10.50 -5.74 -5.00
CA ASN A 67 9.44 -6.73 -4.81
C ASN A 67 8.49 -6.95 -6.03
N ARG A 68 8.96 -6.72 -7.26
CA ARG A 68 8.13 -6.74 -8.49
C ARG A 68 7.39 -8.07 -8.76
N ASN A 69 7.83 -9.14 -8.13
CA ASN A 69 7.28 -10.48 -8.26
C ASN A 69 6.08 -10.74 -7.33
N LEU A 70 5.76 -9.85 -6.39
CA LEU A 70 4.59 -10.00 -5.53
C LEU A 70 3.30 -9.88 -6.35
N GLN A 71 2.31 -10.67 -5.97
CA GLN A 71 0.95 -10.52 -6.50
C GLN A 71 0.14 -9.59 -5.61
N VAL A 72 -0.75 -8.81 -6.22
CA VAL A 72 -1.60 -7.83 -5.54
C VAL A 72 -3.06 -8.16 -5.86
N GLY A 73 -3.85 -8.51 -4.84
CA GLY A 73 -5.25 -8.92 -5.04
C GLY A 73 -5.41 -10.14 -5.95
N GLY A 74 -4.41 -11.03 -6.02
CA GLY A 74 -4.39 -12.19 -6.91
C GLY A 74 -3.94 -11.90 -8.35
N GLY A 75 -3.53 -10.66 -8.66
CA GLY A 75 -3.02 -10.25 -9.97
C GLY A 75 -1.64 -9.59 -9.92
N SER A 76 -1.22 -8.96 -11.02
CA SER A 76 -0.01 -8.15 -11.04
C SER A 76 -0.26 -6.75 -10.44
N ALA A 77 0.80 -6.11 -9.95
CA ALA A 77 0.71 -4.72 -9.50
C ALA A 77 0.18 -3.77 -10.60
N ALA A 78 0.57 -3.99 -11.86
CA ALA A 78 0.07 -3.19 -12.98
C ALA A 78 -1.45 -3.33 -13.17
N ALA A 79 -1.98 -4.56 -13.05
CA ALA A 79 -3.41 -4.81 -13.13
C ALA A 79 -4.16 -4.15 -11.95
N TRP A 80 -3.62 -4.27 -10.74
CA TRP A 80 -4.16 -3.60 -9.55
C TRP A 80 -4.24 -2.08 -9.72
N LEU A 81 -3.16 -1.47 -10.21
CA LEU A 81 -3.06 -0.03 -10.49
C LEU A 81 -3.84 0.40 -11.73
N GLY A 82 -4.36 -0.54 -12.54
CA GLY A 82 -5.12 -0.25 -13.75
C GLY A 82 -4.30 0.47 -14.82
N VAL A 83 -3.02 0.14 -14.95
CA VAL A 83 -2.11 0.71 -15.95
C VAL A 83 -1.35 -0.39 -16.71
N PRO A 84 -0.85 -0.13 -17.94
CA PRO A 84 0.01 -1.08 -18.63
C PRO A 84 1.29 -1.39 -17.83
N ALA A 85 1.75 -2.64 -17.90
CA ALA A 85 2.97 -3.07 -17.21
C ALA A 85 4.22 -2.24 -17.62
N THR A 86 4.33 -1.89 -18.90
CA THR A 86 5.39 -1.03 -19.42
C THR A 86 5.36 0.38 -18.81
N THR A 87 4.16 0.93 -18.57
CA THR A 87 3.99 2.23 -17.90
C THR A 87 4.43 2.15 -16.45
N LEU A 88 4.01 1.10 -15.72
CA LEU A 88 4.44 0.88 -14.33
C LEU A 88 5.97 0.73 -14.26
N ASP A 89 6.57 -0.03 -15.16
CA ASP A 89 8.02 -0.23 -15.21
C ASP A 89 8.78 1.07 -15.47
N ALA A 90 8.31 1.88 -16.41
CA ALA A 90 8.90 3.17 -16.73
C ALA A 90 8.80 4.16 -15.57
N LEU A 91 7.63 4.25 -14.91
CA LEU A 91 7.44 5.10 -13.73
C LEU A 91 8.31 4.64 -12.56
N ALA A 92 8.33 3.35 -12.28
CA ALA A 92 9.17 2.78 -11.22
C ALA A 92 10.66 3.03 -11.51
N PHE A 93 11.09 2.92 -12.76
CA PHE A 93 12.46 3.26 -13.15
C PHE A 93 12.75 4.75 -12.94
N ALA A 94 11.89 5.63 -13.45
CA ALA A 94 12.04 7.08 -13.33
C ALA A 94 12.11 7.53 -11.85
N SER A 95 11.30 6.92 -10.97
CA SER A 95 11.29 7.21 -9.53
C SER A 95 12.54 6.80 -8.77
N GLU A 96 13.50 6.11 -9.40
CA GLU A 96 14.77 5.74 -8.77
C GLU A 96 15.99 6.37 -9.46
N LEU A 97 15.78 7.31 -10.40
CA LEU A 97 16.85 8.08 -11.01
C LEU A 97 17.57 8.93 -9.95
N GLN A 98 18.89 8.78 -9.87
CA GLN A 98 19.75 9.54 -8.96
C GLN A 98 20.19 10.88 -9.57
N ASP A 99 20.40 10.90 -10.89
CA ASP A 99 20.95 12.06 -11.59
C ASP A 99 19.87 13.09 -12.02
N ASP A 100 18.59 12.79 -11.79
CA ASP A 100 17.46 13.67 -12.10
C ASP A 100 16.39 13.63 -11.00
N ALA A 101 16.62 14.42 -9.95
CA ALA A 101 15.75 14.49 -8.77
C ALA A 101 14.33 14.98 -9.11
N ASN A 102 14.17 15.85 -10.12
CA ASN A 102 12.87 16.39 -10.51
C ASN A 102 12.02 15.32 -11.18
N THR A 103 12.60 14.59 -12.15
CA THR A 103 11.93 13.45 -12.79
C THR A 103 11.62 12.36 -11.78
N SER A 104 12.58 12.05 -10.89
CA SER A 104 12.43 11.06 -9.83
C SER A 104 11.27 11.40 -8.89
N ARG A 105 11.23 12.61 -8.32
CA ARG A 105 10.15 13.07 -7.44
C ARG A 105 8.79 13.07 -8.14
N SER A 106 8.74 13.51 -9.40
CA SER A 106 7.50 13.55 -10.17
C SER A 106 6.95 12.14 -10.40
N ALA A 107 7.82 11.19 -10.76
CA ALA A 107 7.45 9.79 -10.93
C ALA A 107 7.00 9.13 -9.62
N MET A 108 7.69 9.41 -8.49
CA MET A 108 7.28 8.94 -7.17
C MET A 108 5.88 9.44 -6.80
N HIS A 109 5.60 10.73 -7.01
CA HIS A 109 4.30 11.32 -6.74
C HIS A 109 3.23 10.71 -7.65
N THR A 110 3.49 10.56 -8.95
CA THR A 110 2.57 9.91 -9.89
C THR A 110 2.27 8.47 -9.46
N LEU A 111 3.27 7.68 -9.05
CA LEU A 111 3.02 6.30 -8.61
C LEU A 111 2.21 6.25 -7.31
N SER A 112 2.48 7.14 -6.36
CA SER A 112 1.70 7.26 -5.13
C SER A 112 0.26 7.69 -5.39
N ALA A 113 0.03 8.58 -6.36
CA ALA A 113 -1.32 8.95 -6.80
C ALA A 113 -2.06 7.78 -7.47
N LEU A 114 -1.39 7.00 -8.32
CA LEU A 114 -1.98 5.79 -8.92
C LEU A 114 -2.36 4.76 -7.86
N ARG A 115 -1.55 4.64 -6.80
CA ARG A 115 -1.83 3.77 -5.64
C ARG A 115 -3.06 4.23 -4.86
N ALA A 116 -3.17 5.53 -4.56
CA ALA A 116 -4.33 6.12 -3.91
C ALA A 116 -5.61 5.88 -4.73
N GLU A 117 -5.56 6.15 -6.04
CA GLU A 117 -6.67 5.91 -6.97
C GLU A 117 -7.06 4.43 -7.05
N ALA A 118 -6.07 3.52 -7.03
CA ALA A 118 -6.35 2.09 -6.99
C ALA A 118 -7.14 1.71 -5.73
N VAL A 119 -6.75 2.21 -4.55
CA VAL A 119 -7.52 1.96 -3.33
C VAL A 119 -8.95 2.44 -3.47
N LEU A 120 -9.18 3.68 -3.91
CA LEU A 120 -10.54 4.23 -4.08
C LEU A 120 -11.40 3.33 -4.98
N ARG A 121 -10.87 2.89 -6.13
CA ARG A 121 -11.60 2.00 -7.05
C ARG A 121 -11.95 0.65 -6.42
N HIS A 122 -10.98 0.02 -5.76
CA HIS A 122 -11.17 -1.32 -5.17
C HIS A 122 -11.96 -1.29 -3.85
N TRP A 123 -11.94 -0.15 -3.15
CA TRP A 123 -12.78 0.11 -1.98
C TRP A 123 -14.25 0.06 -2.35
N LEU A 124 -14.64 0.78 -3.40
CA LEU A 124 -16.02 0.84 -3.90
C LEU A 124 -16.53 -0.53 -4.39
N LEU A 125 -15.66 -1.32 -5.02
CA LEU A 125 -16.01 -2.67 -5.49
C LEU A 125 -16.23 -3.64 -4.30
N SER A 126 -15.36 -3.56 -3.29
CA SER A 126 -15.48 -4.40 -2.09
C SER A 126 -16.73 -4.03 -1.29
N ALA A 127 -16.99 -2.73 -1.16
CA ALA A 127 -18.19 -2.15 -0.56
C ALA A 127 -19.49 -2.66 -1.21
N ALA A 128 -19.56 -2.68 -2.55
CA ALA A 128 -20.72 -3.19 -3.29
C ALA A 128 -20.96 -4.70 -3.06
N GLN A 129 -19.90 -5.46 -2.78
CA GLN A 129 -20.01 -6.88 -2.43
C GLN A 129 -20.51 -7.10 -0.99
N VAL A 130 -20.31 -6.11 -0.09
CA VAL A 130 -20.70 -6.15 1.33
C VAL A 130 -22.08 -5.51 1.58
N GLU A 131 -22.91 -5.34 0.54
CA GLU A 131 -24.29 -4.76 0.54
C GLU A 131 -25.30 -5.26 1.61
N ARG A 132 -24.88 -6.10 2.57
CA ARG A 132 -25.63 -6.48 3.77
C ARG A 132 -25.33 -5.68 5.04
N ARG A 133 -24.37 -4.73 5.06
CA ARG A 133 -24.07 -3.95 6.28
C ARG A 133 -23.94 -2.46 5.99
N LYS A 134 -24.75 -1.67 6.72
CA LYS A 134 -24.72 -0.22 7.06
C LYS A 134 -23.80 0.70 6.23
N SER A 135 -24.39 1.80 5.73
CA SER A 135 -23.77 3.03 5.20
C SER A 135 -22.28 2.92 4.87
N LEU A 136 -21.95 2.84 3.59
CA LEU A 136 -20.58 2.91 3.10
C LEU A 136 -19.92 4.20 3.57
N GLU A 137 -18.97 4.08 4.50
CA GLU A 137 -18.07 5.17 4.84
C GLU A 137 -17.17 5.43 3.64
N VAL A 138 -17.19 6.67 3.17
CA VAL A 138 -16.36 7.13 2.07
C VAL A 138 -14.96 7.28 2.62
N VAL A 139 -14.02 6.49 2.12
CA VAL A 139 -12.62 6.63 2.53
C VAL A 139 -12.04 7.93 1.95
N ASP A 140 -11.52 8.80 2.82
CA ASP A 140 -10.70 9.95 2.42
C ASP A 140 -9.25 9.49 2.27
N VAL A 141 -8.69 9.65 1.07
CA VAL A 141 -7.34 9.17 0.75
C VAL A 141 -6.43 10.34 0.42
N GLN A 142 -5.30 10.42 1.11
CA GLN A 142 -4.33 11.49 0.96
C GLN A 142 -2.94 10.94 0.62
N VAL A 143 -2.19 11.69 -0.18
CA VAL A 143 -0.79 11.42 -0.49
C VAL A 143 0.04 12.57 0.08
N GLU A 144 0.80 12.28 1.12
CA GLU A 144 1.64 13.24 1.80
C GLU A 144 3.12 12.99 1.51
N CYS A 145 3.90 14.07 1.47
CA CYS A 145 5.35 14.01 1.45
C CYS A 145 5.87 14.33 2.84
N PHE A 146 6.96 13.69 3.25
CA PHE A 146 7.69 14.15 4.42
C PHE A 146 8.36 15.49 4.13
N SER A 147 8.57 16.29 5.18
CA SER A 147 9.38 17.51 5.01
C SER A 147 10.77 17.14 4.51
N GLU A 148 11.39 18.02 3.71
CA GLU A 148 12.73 17.80 3.17
C GLU A 148 13.78 17.58 4.28
N ALA A 149 13.54 18.10 5.50
CA ALA A 149 14.41 17.89 6.64
C ALA A 149 14.42 16.44 7.16
N PHE A 150 13.38 15.66 6.83
CA PHE A 150 13.28 14.24 7.20
C PHE A 150 13.56 13.33 6.00
N SER A 151 12.88 13.53 4.89
CA SER A 151 13.09 12.76 3.65
C SER A 151 12.42 13.43 2.46
N GLY A 152 13.20 13.72 1.41
CA GLY A 152 12.69 14.20 0.12
C GLY A 152 12.20 13.10 -0.82
N CYS A 153 12.29 11.83 -0.42
CA CYS A 153 12.04 10.66 -1.26
C CYS A 153 10.98 9.70 -0.69
N ASN A 154 10.42 10.02 0.48
CA ASN A 154 9.39 9.20 1.11
C ASN A 154 8.01 9.84 0.91
N PHE A 155 7.04 8.99 0.61
CA PHE A 155 5.64 9.36 0.53
C PHE A 155 4.84 8.53 1.53
N CYS A 156 3.87 9.16 2.18
CA CYS A 156 2.89 8.48 3.01
C CYS A 156 1.54 8.52 2.30
N ILE A 157 0.88 7.38 2.18
CA ILE A 157 -0.48 7.29 1.68
C ILE A 157 -1.37 6.92 2.88
N THR A 158 -2.31 7.80 3.20
CA THR A 158 -3.22 7.64 4.33
C THR A 158 -4.64 7.48 3.84
N GLY A 159 -5.43 6.72 4.61
CA GLY A 159 -6.85 6.52 4.37
C GLY A 159 -7.62 6.54 5.68
N THR A 160 -8.64 7.39 5.78
CA THR A 160 -9.52 7.53 6.96
C THR A 160 -10.97 7.33 6.59
N LEU A 161 -11.76 6.80 7.54
CA LEU A 161 -13.19 6.48 7.39
C LEU A 161 -14.09 7.60 7.93
#